data_AF-A0A3D5WP66-F1
#
_entry.id   AF-A0A3D5WP66-F1
#
_cell.length_a   1.000
_cell.length_b   1.000
_cell.length_c   1.000
_cell.angle_alpha   90.00
_cell.angle_beta   90.00
_cell.angle_gamma   90.00
#
_symmetry.space_group_name_H-M   'P 1'
#
loop_
_entity.id
_entity.type
_entity.pdbx_description
1 polymer ?
#
loop_
_entity_poly.entity_id
_entity_poly.type
_entity_poly.pdbx_seq_one_letter_code
_entity_poly.pdbx_strand_id
1 'polypeptide(L)'
;MIMKKLVALFLAILTLTAVCIPGAMAVTKWQERYGTKDLYTNTTGSNIHTYVRHLQEDLNTYGDYDLDEDGYYGKYTKLAVISFQKSVGLNDDGWAGDNTKKALYNAVYGTNF
;
A
#
# COMPACT_ATOMS: atom_id res chain seq x y z
N MET A 1 7.87 -9.89 -45.51
CA MET A 1 6.66 -9.25 -46.07
C MET A 1 5.50 -10.22 -45.83
N ILE A 2 4.37 -9.77 -45.24
CA ILE A 2 3.04 -10.47 -45.11
C ILE A 2 2.52 -10.77 -43.67
N MET A 3 3.23 -10.52 -42.57
CA MET A 3 2.66 -10.71 -41.20
C MET A 3 2.53 -9.44 -40.34
N LYS A 4 2.54 -8.25 -40.95
CA LYS A 4 2.48 -6.94 -40.26
C LYS A 4 1.15 -6.16 -40.44
N LYS A 5 0.04 -6.78 -40.87
CA LYS A 5 -1.15 -5.99 -41.34
C LYS A 5 -2.56 -6.39 -40.84
N LEU A 6 -2.75 -7.23 -39.81
CA LEU A 6 -4.11 -7.75 -39.50
C LEU A 6 -4.69 -7.56 -38.08
N VAL A 7 -4.02 -6.87 -37.14
CA VAL A 7 -4.60 -6.61 -35.80
C VAL A 7 -5.10 -5.16 -35.65
N ALA A 8 -5.03 -4.37 -36.72
CA ALA A 8 -5.57 -3.02 -36.76
C ALA A 8 -6.99 -3.01 -37.34
N LEU A 9 -8.00 -3.41 -36.56
CA LEU A 9 -9.37 -2.87 -36.65
C LEU A 9 -10.26 -3.58 -35.63
N PHE A 10 -10.60 -2.92 -34.52
CA PHE A 10 -12.00 -2.66 -34.16
C PHE A 10 -12.05 -1.67 -32.98
N LEU A 11 -12.54 -0.47 -33.33
CA LEU A 11 -13.26 0.51 -32.49
C LEU A 11 -12.48 1.27 -31.42
N ALA A 12 -12.10 2.48 -31.83
CA ALA A 12 -11.93 3.63 -30.97
C ALA A 12 -13.18 3.86 -30.09
N ILE A 13 -13.01 3.83 -28.77
CA ILE A 13 -13.70 4.76 -27.88
C ILE A 13 -12.64 5.67 -27.27
N LEU A 14 -12.74 6.90 -27.70
CA LEU A 14 -12.01 8.08 -27.27
C LEU A 14 -12.35 8.38 -25.80
N THR A 15 -11.48 8.02 -24.86
CA THR A 15 -11.28 8.85 -23.66
C THR A 15 -9.80 9.15 -23.55
N LEU A 16 -9.47 10.36 -23.98
CA LEU A 16 -8.23 11.07 -23.75
C LEU A 16 -8.00 11.21 -22.23
N THR A 17 -7.47 10.18 -21.58
CA THR A 17 -6.63 10.41 -20.40
C THR A 17 -5.27 9.86 -20.75
N ALA A 18 -4.36 10.77 -21.03
CA ALA A 18 -2.99 10.51 -20.65
C ALA A 18 -3.05 10.13 -19.17
N VAL A 19 -2.92 8.83 -18.88
CA VAL A 19 -2.39 8.41 -17.60
C VAL A 19 -0.92 8.85 -17.60
N CYS A 20 -0.74 10.16 -17.39
CA CYS A 20 0.40 10.67 -16.66
C CYS A 20 0.15 10.23 -15.21
N ILE A 21 0.44 8.96 -14.92
CA ILE A 21 0.77 8.57 -13.56
C ILE A 21 2.30 8.45 -13.61
N PRO A 22 3.06 9.38 -13.02
CA PRO A 22 4.51 9.21 -12.78
C PRO A 22 4.88 8.00 -11.90
N GLY A 23 4.13 6.91 -11.93
CA GLY A 23 4.23 5.73 -11.07
C GLY A 23 3.52 4.47 -11.60
N ALA A 24 3.13 4.42 -12.89
CA ALA A 24 2.43 3.25 -13.47
C ALA A 24 3.33 2.13 -14.03
N MET A 25 4.67 2.25 -13.97
CA MET A 25 5.59 1.24 -14.57
C MET A 25 6.46 0.46 -13.58
N ALA A 26 6.35 0.74 -12.27
CA ALA A 26 6.86 -0.15 -11.24
C ALA A 26 5.76 -0.26 -10.19
N VAL A 27 5.24 -1.47 -9.95
CA VAL A 27 4.53 -1.73 -8.69
C VAL A 27 5.51 -1.28 -7.60
N THR A 28 5.15 -0.24 -6.88
CA THR A 28 6.03 0.29 -5.84
C THR A 28 6.12 -0.76 -4.74
N LYS A 29 7.31 -1.08 -4.24
CA LYS A 29 7.53 -2.25 -3.34
C LYS A 29 6.59 -2.28 -2.13
N TRP A 30 6.16 -1.12 -1.62
CA TRP A 30 5.18 -1.03 -0.53
C TRP A 30 3.79 -1.57 -0.94
N GLN A 31 3.39 -1.50 -2.21
CA GLN A 31 2.15 -2.10 -2.71
C GLN A 31 2.21 -3.63 -2.74
N GLU A 32 3.38 -4.21 -2.99
CA GLU A 32 3.55 -5.67 -2.90
C GLU A 32 3.41 -6.13 -1.46
N ARG A 33 3.97 -5.36 -0.52
CA ARG A 33 3.97 -5.69 0.91
C ARG A 33 2.61 -5.47 1.59
N TYR A 34 1.89 -4.41 1.24
CA TYR A 34 0.66 -4.01 1.95
C TYR A 34 -0.60 -3.98 1.08
N GLY A 35 -0.46 -4.21 -0.23
CA GLY A 35 -1.56 -4.03 -1.17
C GLY A 35 -1.93 -2.57 -1.42
N THR A 36 -2.90 -2.38 -2.31
CA THR A 36 -3.42 -1.07 -2.71
C THR A 36 -4.63 -0.61 -1.89
N LYS A 37 -5.22 -1.49 -1.08
CA LYS A 37 -6.36 -1.15 -0.22
C LYS A 37 -5.88 -0.49 1.08
N ASP A 38 -6.69 0.41 1.63
CA ASP A 38 -6.46 0.95 2.98
C ASP A 38 -6.71 -0.15 4.02
N LEU A 39 -5.80 -0.27 4.99
CA LEU A 39 -5.91 -1.24 6.06
C LEU A 39 -6.45 -0.55 7.33
N TYR A 40 -7.60 -1.01 7.80
CA TYR A 40 -8.28 -0.60 9.02
C TYR A 40 -9.19 -1.75 9.52
N THR A 41 -9.85 -1.58 10.66
CA THR A 41 -10.52 -2.66 11.41
C THR A 41 -11.56 -3.47 10.63
N ASN A 42 -12.15 -2.92 9.57
CA ASN A 42 -13.19 -3.58 8.77
C ASN A 42 -12.77 -3.80 7.31
N THR A 43 -11.47 -3.72 7.01
CA THR A 43 -10.99 -4.00 5.66
C THR A 43 -11.20 -5.48 5.34
N THR A 44 -11.95 -5.75 4.28
CA THR A 44 -12.18 -7.10 3.74
C THR A 44 -11.53 -7.29 2.37
N GLY A 45 -11.28 -8.54 1.97
CA GLY A 45 -10.75 -8.85 0.65
C GLY A 45 -9.72 -9.96 0.68
N SER A 46 -9.33 -10.42 -0.51
CA SER A 46 -8.24 -11.38 -0.65
C SER A 46 -6.94 -10.76 -0.13
N ASN A 47 -6.14 -11.55 0.59
CA ASN A 47 -4.82 -11.18 1.15
C ASN A 47 -4.80 -10.09 2.25
N ILE A 48 -5.94 -9.54 2.69
CA ILE A 48 -5.94 -8.50 3.73
C ILE A 48 -5.27 -8.99 5.02
N HIS A 49 -5.53 -10.22 5.44
CA HIS A 49 -4.88 -10.82 6.59
C HIS A 49 -3.34 -10.78 6.49
N THR A 50 -2.80 -11.15 5.32
CA THR A 50 -1.35 -11.09 5.05
C THR A 50 -0.82 -9.66 5.09
N TYR A 51 -1.54 -8.70 4.50
CA TYR A 51 -1.11 -7.29 4.49
C TYR A 51 -1.14 -6.64 5.87
N VAL A 52 -2.14 -6.98 6.70
CA VAL A 52 -2.20 -6.52 8.08
C VAL A 52 -1.06 -7.13 8.89
N ARG A 53 -0.71 -8.40 8.67
CA ARG A 53 0.43 -9.02 9.33
C ARG A 53 1.74 -8.33 8.97
N HIS A 54 1.97 -8.02 7.69
CA HIS A 54 3.14 -7.24 7.29
C HIS A 54 3.16 -5.83 7.87
N LEU A 55 1.99 -5.19 8.01
CA LEU A 55 1.89 -3.92 8.71
C LEU A 55 2.30 -4.03 10.18
N GLN A 56 1.85 -5.08 10.88
CA GLN A 56 2.20 -5.35 12.29
C GLN A 56 3.71 -5.61 12.44
N GLU A 57 4.29 -6.47 11.60
CA GLU A 57 5.74 -6.75 11.54
C GLU A 57 6.56 -5.45 11.40
N ASP A 58 6.16 -4.57 10.48
CA ASP A 58 6.91 -3.34 10.19
C ASP A 58 6.71 -2.26 11.26
N LEU A 59 5.52 -2.20 11.87
CA LEU A 59 5.28 -1.34 13.02
C LEU A 59 6.16 -1.78 14.21
N ASN A 60 6.22 -3.07 14.52
CA ASN A 60 7.11 -3.62 15.55
C ASN A 60 8.58 -3.31 15.22
N THR A 61 8.99 -3.50 13.97
CA THR A 61 10.36 -3.20 13.53
C THR A 61 10.70 -1.72 13.68
N TYR A 62 9.77 -0.82 13.37
CA TYR A 62 10.00 0.62 13.44
C TYR A 62 10.01 1.15 14.89
N GLY A 63 9.07 0.70 15.72
CA GLY A 63 8.76 1.37 16.98
C GLY A 63 8.61 0.47 18.20
N ASP A 64 8.85 -0.84 18.07
CA ASP A 64 8.76 -1.83 19.16
C ASP A 64 7.39 -1.79 19.89
N TYR A 65 6.29 -1.76 19.11
CA TYR A 65 4.94 -1.62 19.64
C TYR A 65 4.36 -2.89 20.29
N ASP A 66 5.11 -3.99 20.32
CA ASP A 66 4.70 -5.28 20.92
C ASP A 66 3.34 -5.78 20.40
N LEU A 67 3.13 -5.68 19.08
CA LEU A 67 1.92 -6.17 18.43
C LEU A 67 2.02 -7.68 18.16
N ASP A 68 0.92 -8.40 18.37
CA ASP A 68 0.72 -9.71 17.77
C ASP A 68 0.66 -9.57 16.24
N GLU A 69 1.50 -10.32 15.53
CA GLU A 69 1.57 -10.37 14.06
C GLU A 69 0.53 -11.35 13.51
N ASP A 70 -0.71 -11.18 13.94
CA ASP A 70 -1.81 -12.12 13.73
C ASP A 70 -2.64 -11.84 12.47
N GLY A 71 -2.34 -10.77 11.74
CA GLY A 71 -3.08 -10.37 10.54
C GLY A 71 -4.47 -9.80 10.83
N TYR A 72 -4.80 -9.48 12.08
CA TYR A 72 -6.05 -8.84 12.47
C TYR A 72 -5.83 -7.37 12.80
N TYR A 73 -6.56 -6.48 12.12
CA TYR A 73 -6.44 -5.05 12.37
C TYR A 73 -7.27 -4.68 13.61
N GLY A 74 -6.71 -4.95 14.78
CA GLY A 74 -7.35 -4.72 16.07
C GLY A 74 -7.13 -3.32 16.64
N LYS A 75 -7.59 -3.12 17.88
CA LYS A 75 -7.39 -1.89 18.65
C LYS A 75 -5.90 -1.52 18.77
N TYR A 76 -5.05 -2.50 19.07
CA TYR A 76 -3.62 -2.26 19.29
C TYR A 76 -2.91 -1.88 17.98
N THR A 77 -3.19 -2.58 16.88
CA THR A 77 -2.71 -2.20 15.54
C THR A 77 -3.11 -0.77 15.19
N LYS A 78 -4.36 -0.38 15.45
CA LYS A 78 -4.81 1.00 15.23
C LYS A 78 -4.01 2.02 16.04
N LEU A 79 -3.78 1.75 17.33
CA LEU A 79 -3.01 2.66 18.20
C LEU A 79 -1.54 2.78 17.77
N ALA A 80 -0.93 1.68 17.31
CA ALA A 80 0.41 1.70 16.75
C ALA A 80 0.47 2.52 15.46
N VAL A 81 -0.51 2.38 14.56
CA VAL A 81 -0.60 3.21 13.36
C VAL A 81 -0.77 4.70 13.70
N ILE A 82 -1.62 5.04 14.68
CA ILE A 82 -1.76 6.43 15.15
C ILE A 82 -0.43 6.97 15.67
N SER A 83 0.29 6.17 16.46
CA SER A 83 1.58 6.56 17.04
C SER A 83 2.63 6.79 15.96
N PHE A 84 2.68 5.90 14.96
CA PHE A 84 3.52 6.06 13.78
C PHE A 84 3.14 7.31 12.97
N GLN A 85 1.85 7.50 12.66
CA GLN A 85 1.38 8.67 11.91
C GLN A 85 1.80 9.97 12.59
N LYS A 86 1.68 10.05 13.91
CA LYS A 86 2.15 11.19 14.71
C LYS A 86 3.67 11.39 14.61
N SER A 87 4.45 10.31 14.66
CA SER A 87 5.92 10.41 14.60
C SER A 87 6.45 10.93 13.26
N VAL A 88 5.71 10.70 12.17
CA VAL A 88 6.07 11.16 10.82
C VAL A 88 5.23 12.35 10.32
N GLY A 89 4.39 12.95 11.17
CA GLY A 89 3.62 14.16 10.84
C GLY A 89 2.47 13.96 9.86
N LEU A 90 1.89 12.75 9.81
CA LEU A 90 0.69 12.43 9.03
C LEU A 90 -0.59 12.66 9.85
N ASN A 91 -1.75 12.65 9.18
CA ASN A 91 -3.05 12.59 9.84
C ASN A 91 -3.17 11.32 10.69
N ASP A 92 -3.61 11.44 11.94
CA ASP A 92 -3.57 10.38 12.96
C ASP A 92 -4.90 9.63 13.10
N ASP A 93 -5.53 9.30 11.96
CA ASP A 93 -6.81 8.59 11.88
C ASP A 93 -6.73 7.09 12.25
N GLY A 94 -5.52 6.55 12.30
CA GLY A 94 -5.27 5.14 12.53
C GLY A 94 -5.65 4.27 11.34
N TRP A 95 -5.63 4.81 10.12
CA TRP A 95 -5.82 4.06 8.89
C TRP A 95 -4.48 3.95 8.16
N ALA A 96 -4.11 2.74 7.77
CA ALA A 96 -2.92 2.51 6.96
C ALA A 96 -3.25 2.66 5.46
N GLY A 97 -3.49 3.92 5.05
CA GLY A 97 -3.60 4.31 3.65
C GLY A 97 -2.23 4.51 2.98
N ASP A 98 -2.23 4.90 1.72
CA ASP A 98 -1.01 4.96 0.89
C ASP A 98 0.12 5.81 1.48
N ASN A 99 -0.17 6.96 2.07
CA ASN A 99 0.84 7.81 2.71
C ASN A 99 1.46 7.13 3.93
N THR A 100 0.63 6.51 4.78
CA THR A 100 1.07 5.75 5.95
C THR A 100 1.94 4.56 5.54
N LYS A 101 1.48 3.76 4.56
CA LYS A 101 2.18 2.58 4.04
C LYS A 101 3.53 2.94 3.44
N LYS A 102 3.60 4.00 2.63
CA LYS A 102 4.86 4.51 2.04
C LYS A 102 5.84 4.96 3.11
N ALA A 103 5.37 5.77 4.06
CA ALA A 103 6.21 6.30 5.13
C ALA A 103 6.77 5.16 5.99
N LEU A 104 5.95 4.18 6.37
CA LEU A 104 6.37 3.05 7.18
C LEU A 104 7.38 2.17 6.43
N TYR A 105 7.09 1.87 5.16
CA TYR A 105 8.03 1.14 4.31
C TYR A 105 9.40 1.83 4.24
N ASN A 106 9.41 3.14 4.00
CA ASN A 106 10.64 3.90 3.92
C ASN A 106 11.40 3.91 5.25
N ALA A 107 10.67 4.02 6.37
CA ALA A 107 11.27 4.05 7.70
C ALA A 107 11.92 2.71 8.08
N VAL A 108 11.36 1.59 7.62
CA VAL A 108 11.89 0.24 7.88
C VAL A 108 12.99 -0.17 6.89
N TYR A 109 12.78 0.07 5.60
CA TYR A 109 13.64 -0.48 4.53
C TYR A 109 14.63 0.51 3.92
N GLY A 110 14.54 1.80 4.26
CA GLY A 110 15.46 2.82 3.76
C GLY A 110 15.50 2.90 2.24
N THR A 111 14.45 3.45 1.61
CA THR A 111 14.46 3.70 0.16
C THR A 111 14.35 5.19 -0.15
N ASN A 112 15.44 5.75 -0.69
CA ASN A 112 15.42 7.04 -1.38
C ASN A 112 14.70 6.83 -2.72
N PHE A 113 13.46 7.32 -2.81
CA PHE A 113 12.73 7.41 -4.09
C PHE A 113 13.42 8.35 -5.06
#